data_AF-A0A955A7V0-F1
#
_entry.id   AF-A0A955A7V0-F1
#
_cell.length_a   1.000
_cell.length_b   1.000
_cell.length_c   1.000
_cell.angle_alpha   90.00
_cell.angle_beta   90.00
_cell.angle_gamma   90.00
#
_symmetry.space_group_name_H-M   'P 1'
#
loop_
_entity.id
_entity.type
_entity.pdbx_description
1 polymer ?
#
loop_
_entity_poly.entity_id
_entity_poly.type
_entity_poly.pdbx_seq_one_letter_code
_entity_poly.pdbx_strand_id
1 'polypeptide(L)'
;MRKSSLTDHRSSTTSTARRAHRCTRCELWSQGVHARSGVSCADCHMPYERQGAMKLSSHNVQSPLATVNNSCQQCHNVSEIELIARVDTIQQRTADLMERAANAMTDMLDAIMEAKADGATDLELAEAYELQRKAMWRLDYISSENSRGFHADQEAARILGESIDYSRQAQAAAIRIRAPEPPSIEHLPVTPIEGVTRNARQTPDQPSRNLEAKRRVYKRCR
;
A
#
# COMPACT_ATOMS: atom_id res chain seq x y z
N MET A 1 -1.87 19.65 -21.42
CA MET A 1 -2.39 19.17 -20.11
C MET A 1 -1.67 19.93 -18.99
N ARG A 2 -2.35 20.85 -18.28
CA ARG A 2 -1.75 21.52 -17.12
C ARG A 2 -1.64 20.51 -15.99
N LYS A 3 -0.42 20.18 -15.53
CA LYS A 3 -0.23 19.45 -14.28
C LYS A 3 -0.81 20.32 -13.16
N SER A 4 -1.94 19.93 -12.60
CA SER A 4 -2.57 20.66 -11.49
C SER A 4 -1.73 20.43 -10.23
N SER A 5 -0.95 21.44 -9.83
CA SER A 5 -0.11 21.41 -8.62
C SER A 5 -0.94 21.80 -7.38
N LEU A 6 -1.92 20.98 -7.00
CA LEU A 6 -2.68 21.20 -5.76
C LEU A 6 -1.78 20.87 -4.54
N THR A 7 -1.83 21.72 -3.52
CA THR A 7 -1.10 21.62 -2.25
C THR A 7 -1.99 22.20 -1.16
N ASP A 8 -2.10 21.53 -0.03
CA ASP A 8 -2.93 22.03 1.09
C ASP A 8 -2.10 22.86 2.06
N HIS A 9 -0.93 22.36 2.45
CA HIS A 9 -0.01 23.08 3.35
C HIS A 9 1.44 22.66 3.08
N ARG A 10 2.41 23.34 3.71
CA ARG A 10 3.81 22.93 3.70
C ARG A 10 4.19 22.31 5.03
N SER A 11 5.03 21.27 4.99
CA SER A 11 5.68 20.70 6.17
C SER A 11 6.48 21.78 6.89
N SER A 12 6.25 21.99 8.19
CA SER A 12 7.07 22.91 8.99
C SER A 12 8.52 22.45 9.06
N THR A 13 8.75 21.14 9.01
CA THR A 13 10.05 20.50 9.16
C THR A 13 10.87 20.55 7.87
N THR A 14 10.26 20.23 6.74
CA THR A 14 10.97 20.05 5.47
C THR A 14 10.59 21.10 4.42
N SER A 15 9.61 21.97 4.69
CA SER A 15 9.01 22.94 3.75
C SER A 15 8.35 22.31 2.50
N THR A 16 8.28 20.98 2.45
CA THR A 16 7.68 20.20 1.36
C THR A 16 6.16 20.40 1.32
N ALA A 17 5.62 20.62 0.12
CA ALA A 17 4.19 20.66 -0.12
C ALA A 17 3.50 19.34 0.26
N ARG A 18 2.46 19.40 1.09
CA ARG A 18 1.68 18.24 1.56
C ARG A 18 0.23 18.36 1.12
N ARG A 19 -0.41 17.21 0.97
CA ARG A 19 -1.86 17.08 0.83
C ARG A 19 -2.41 16.31 2.00
N ALA A 20 -3.58 16.72 2.47
CA ALA A 20 -4.29 16.10 3.58
C ALA A 20 -5.61 15.51 3.06
N HIS A 21 -5.87 14.27 3.44
CA HIS A 21 -7.13 13.61 3.16
C HIS A 21 -8.17 13.96 4.21
N ARG A 22 -9.44 13.85 3.79
CA ARG A 22 -10.57 13.83 4.70
C ARG A 22 -11.47 12.67 4.32
N CYS A 23 -11.75 11.81 5.29
CA CYS A 23 -12.76 10.76 5.23
C CYS A 23 -12.73 9.94 3.92
N THR A 24 -11.69 9.12 3.75
CA THR A 24 -11.45 8.27 2.56
C THR A 24 -12.26 6.97 2.57
N ARG A 25 -13.31 6.90 3.41
CA ARG A 25 -14.07 5.68 3.67
C ARG A 25 -14.74 5.15 2.41
N CYS A 26 -15.40 6.01 1.64
CA CYS A 26 -16.13 5.61 0.45
C CYS A 26 -15.18 5.11 -0.64
N GLU A 27 -14.07 5.81 -0.83
CA GLU A 27 -13.05 5.46 -1.82
C GLU A 27 -12.38 4.13 -1.46
N LEU A 28 -11.97 3.93 -0.21
CA LEU A 28 -11.35 2.67 0.21
C LEU A 28 -12.36 1.52 0.17
N TRP A 29 -13.60 1.72 0.65
CA TRP A 29 -14.68 0.72 0.56
C TRP A 29 -14.92 0.24 -0.86
N SER A 30 -14.90 1.15 -1.85
CA SER A 30 -15.12 0.79 -3.25
C SER A 30 -14.12 -0.24 -3.81
N GLN A 31 -12.95 -0.39 -3.18
CA GLN A 31 -11.93 -1.36 -3.56
C GLN A 31 -12.13 -2.76 -2.93
N GLY A 32 -12.99 -2.84 -1.92
CA GLY A 32 -13.21 -4.04 -1.11
C GLY A 32 -14.07 -5.12 -1.76
N VAL A 33 -14.01 -6.33 -1.19
CA VAL A 33 -14.83 -7.46 -1.63
C VAL A 33 -16.33 -7.22 -1.37
N HIS A 34 -16.69 -6.61 -0.24
CA HIS A 34 -18.08 -6.29 0.10
C HIS A 34 -18.72 -5.37 -0.94
N ALA A 35 -18.04 -4.28 -1.32
CA ALA A 35 -18.51 -3.37 -2.37
C ALA A 35 -18.64 -4.08 -3.72
N ARG A 36 -17.65 -4.90 -4.09
CA ARG A 36 -17.67 -5.70 -5.32
C ARG A 36 -18.84 -6.69 -5.38
N SER A 37 -19.25 -7.19 -4.22
CA SER A 37 -20.43 -8.06 -4.07
C SER A 37 -21.76 -7.30 -3.93
N GLY A 38 -21.75 -5.97 -4.04
CA GLY A 38 -22.95 -5.14 -3.98
C GLY A 38 -23.45 -4.83 -2.56
N VAL A 39 -22.67 -5.14 -1.53
CA VAL A 39 -23.00 -4.82 -0.12
C VAL A 39 -22.74 -3.34 0.12
N SER A 40 -23.80 -2.61 0.46
CA SER A 40 -23.80 -1.17 0.72
C SER A 40 -23.36 -0.85 2.15
N CYS A 41 -23.08 0.43 2.42
CA CYS A 41 -22.79 0.92 3.77
C CYS A 41 -23.93 0.60 4.76
N ALA A 42 -25.18 0.71 4.29
CA ALA A 42 -26.38 0.55 5.11
C ALA A 42 -26.58 -0.90 5.56
N ASP A 43 -26.16 -1.88 4.75
CA ASP A 43 -26.32 -3.30 5.09
C ASP A 43 -25.58 -3.67 6.39
N CYS A 44 -24.45 -3.02 6.68
CA CYS A 44 -23.69 -3.25 7.90
C CYS A 44 -23.96 -2.20 8.99
N HIS A 45 -24.04 -0.91 8.64
CA HIS A 45 -24.12 0.20 9.60
C HIS A 45 -25.53 0.66 9.95
N MET A 46 -26.52 0.24 9.16
CA MET A 46 -27.95 0.53 9.37
C MET A 46 -28.77 -0.76 9.19
N PRO A 47 -28.41 -1.85 9.91
CA PRO A 47 -29.01 -3.15 9.66
C PRO A 47 -30.50 -3.12 9.97
N TYR A 48 -31.23 -4.06 9.39
CA TYR A 48 -32.65 -4.19 9.68
C TYR A 48 -32.90 -4.79 11.06
N GLU A 49 -33.84 -4.21 11.79
CA GLU A 49 -34.31 -4.66 13.09
C GLU A 49 -35.81 -5.03 13.00
N ARG A 50 -36.24 -5.96 13.85
CA ARG A 50 -37.66 -6.33 13.97
C ARG A 50 -38.29 -5.58 15.14
N GLN A 51 -39.36 -4.85 14.87
CA GLN A 51 -40.23 -4.27 15.89
C GLN A 51 -41.64 -4.83 15.69
N GLY A 52 -42.00 -5.81 16.52
CA GLY A 52 -43.23 -6.59 16.33
C GLY A 52 -43.24 -7.28 14.96
N ALA A 53 -44.26 -6.98 14.15
CA ALA A 53 -44.41 -7.52 12.80
C ALA A 53 -43.66 -6.71 11.72
N MET A 54 -43.08 -5.55 12.06
CA MET A 54 -42.45 -4.64 11.10
C MET A 54 -40.94 -4.86 11.04
N LYS A 55 -40.38 -4.71 9.83
CA LYS A 55 -38.94 -4.67 9.56
C LYS A 55 -38.54 -3.21 9.33
N LEU A 56 -37.67 -2.66 10.18
CA LEU A 56 -37.25 -1.26 10.16
C LEU A 56 -35.74 -1.18 9.98
N SER A 57 -35.24 -0.19 9.24
CA SER A 57 -33.80 0.08 9.17
C SER A 57 -33.36 0.81 10.44
N SER A 58 -32.33 0.30 11.10
CA SER A 58 -31.71 0.98 12.24
C SER A 58 -31.09 2.30 11.78
N HIS A 59 -31.36 3.39 12.49
CA HIS A 59 -30.73 4.69 12.25
C HIS A 59 -29.66 5.02 13.30
N ASN A 60 -29.38 4.09 14.22
CA ASN A 60 -28.27 4.19 15.15
C ASN A 60 -26.97 3.77 14.43
N VAL A 61 -26.37 4.70 13.67
CA VAL A 61 -25.16 4.44 12.90
C VAL A 61 -23.97 4.25 13.84
N GLN A 62 -23.53 3.01 13.99
CA GLN A 62 -22.47 2.62 14.91
C GLN A 62 -21.53 1.58 14.28
N SER A 63 -20.59 1.06 15.08
CA SER A 63 -19.79 -0.09 14.66
C SER A 63 -20.68 -1.31 14.42
N PRO A 64 -20.59 -1.99 13.25
CA PRO A 64 -21.34 -3.22 12.98
C PRO A 64 -21.00 -4.35 13.97
N LEU A 65 -19.84 -4.25 14.66
CA LEU A 65 -19.46 -5.19 15.72
C LEU A 65 -20.36 -5.10 16.96
N ALA A 66 -21.13 -4.02 17.13
CA ALA A 66 -22.12 -3.93 18.21
C ALA A 66 -23.40 -4.73 17.90
N THR A 67 -23.62 -5.10 16.63
CA THR A 67 -24.84 -5.76 16.14
C THR A 67 -24.51 -6.89 15.14
N VAL A 68 -23.53 -7.74 15.47
CA VAL A 68 -22.97 -8.77 14.55
C VAL A 68 -24.03 -9.67 13.93
N ASN A 69 -25.03 -10.09 14.72
CA ASN A 69 -26.14 -10.92 14.22
C ASN A 69 -26.90 -10.25 13.05
N ASN A 70 -27.21 -8.96 13.19
CA ASN A 70 -27.99 -8.22 12.20
C ASN A 70 -27.12 -7.67 11.06
N SER A 71 -25.84 -7.36 11.33
CA SER A 71 -24.94 -6.73 10.37
C SER A 71 -24.12 -7.72 9.53
N CYS A 72 -23.81 -8.90 10.07
CA CYS A 72 -22.88 -9.86 9.45
C CYS A 72 -23.54 -11.21 9.16
N GLN A 73 -24.30 -11.75 10.12
CA GLN A 73 -24.84 -13.11 10.01
C GLN A 73 -26.02 -13.26 9.05
N GLN A 74 -26.50 -12.16 8.45
CA GLN A 74 -27.42 -12.21 7.32
C GLN A 74 -26.78 -12.86 6.08
N CYS A 75 -25.44 -12.77 5.97
CA CYS A 75 -24.66 -13.32 4.86
C CYS A 75 -23.63 -14.37 5.31
N HIS A 76 -23.15 -14.30 6.55
CA HIS A 76 -22.09 -15.16 7.07
C HIS A 76 -22.63 -16.19 8.06
N ASN A 77 -22.69 -17.46 7.64
CA ASN A 77 -23.07 -18.57 8.51
C ASN A 77 -21.88 -19.09 9.35
N VAL A 78 -21.35 -18.21 10.20
CA VAL A 78 -20.27 -18.48 11.16
C VAL A 78 -20.60 -17.81 12.50
N SER A 79 -19.96 -18.25 13.57
CA SER A 79 -20.22 -17.71 14.91
C SER A 79 -19.85 -16.22 15.02
N GLU A 80 -20.54 -15.47 15.89
CA GLU A 80 -20.21 -14.06 16.13
C GLU A 80 -18.78 -13.89 16.65
N ILE A 81 -18.33 -14.78 17.53
CA ILE A 81 -16.98 -14.78 18.09
C ILE A 81 -15.94 -14.90 16.97
N GLU A 82 -16.16 -15.79 16.01
CA GLU A 82 -15.25 -15.95 14.88
C GLU A 82 -15.24 -14.71 13.96
N LEU A 83 -16.41 -14.11 13.71
CA LEU A 83 -16.51 -12.89 12.91
C LEU A 83 -15.77 -11.73 13.58
N ILE A 84 -15.97 -11.52 14.88
CA ILE A 84 -15.27 -10.51 15.67
C ILE A 84 -13.76 -10.75 15.59
N ALA A 85 -13.29 -11.98 15.84
CA ALA A 85 -11.87 -12.31 15.78
C ALA A 85 -11.24 -12.05 14.40
N ARG A 86 -11.98 -12.29 13.31
CA ARG A 86 -11.53 -11.97 11.94
C ARG A 86 -11.41 -10.47 11.73
N VAL A 87 -12.40 -9.69 12.16
CA VAL A 87 -12.37 -8.22 12.06
C VAL A 87 -11.22 -7.66 12.88
N ASP A 88 -11.06 -8.09 14.13
CA ASP A 88 -9.97 -7.67 15.01
C ASP A 88 -8.60 -7.99 14.39
N THR A 89 -8.44 -9.18 13.81
CA THR A 89 -7.20 -9.56 13.12
C THR A 89 -6.87 -8.63 11.96
N ILE A 90 -7.87 -8.24 11.16
CA ILE A 90 -7.68 -7.29 10.06
C ILE A 90 -7.28 -5.93 10.61
N GLN A 91 -8.05 -5.41 11.57
CA GLN A 91 -7.82 -4.09 12.14
C GLN A 91 -6.45 -3.98 12.83
N GLN A 92 -6.03 -5.03 13.54
CA GLN A 92 -4.74 -5.07 14.19
C GLN A 92 -3.60 -5.09 13.18
N ARG A 93 -3.68 -5.92 12.14
CA ARG A 93 -2.65 -5.96 11.09
C ARG A 93 -2.52 -4.62 10.36
N THR A 94 -3.64 -3.96 10.08
CA THR A 94 -3.60 -2.62 9.48
C THR A 94 -3.01 -1.58 10.43
N ALA A 95 -3.34 -1.63 11.73
CA ALA A 95 -2.75 -0.76 12.73
C ALA A 95 -1.22 -0.96 12.84
N ASP A 96 -0.75 -2.20 12.88
CA ASP A 96 0.68 -2.52 12.93
C ASP A 96 1.43 -2.02 11.68
N LEU A 97 0.81 -2.13 10.51
CA LEU A 97 1.37 -1.60 9.26
C LEU A 97 1.39 -0.07 9.23
N MET A 98 0.34 0.58 9.75
CA MET A 98 0.29 2.04 9.90
C MET A 98 1.40 2.53 10.82
N GLU A 99 1.65 1.85 11.94
CA GLU A 99 2.74 2.20 12.86
C GLU A 99 4.11 2.05 12.20
N ARG A 100 4.33 0.96 11.47
CA ARG A 100 5.57 0.76 10.69
C ARG A 100 5.78 1.84 9.62
N ALA A 101 4.70 2.23 8.93
CA ALA A 101 4.73 3.33 7.96
C ALA A 101 5.01 4.67 8.62
N ALA A 102 4.41 4.96 9.77
CA ALA A 102 4.68 6.17 10.54
C ALA A 102 6.14 6.23 11.00
N ASN A 103 6.70 5.12 11.50
CA ASN A 103 8.10 5.04 11.90
C ASN A 103 9.05 5.27 10.71
N ALA A 104 8.81 4.62 9.57
CA ALA A 104 9.60 4.85 8.35
C ALA A 104 9.49 6.29 7.85
N MET A 105 8.32 6.91 7.98
CA MET A 105 8.10 8.31 7.64
C MET A 105 8.88 9.25 8.57
N THR A 106 8.92 8.99 9.87
CA THR A 106 9.73 9.76 10.82
C THR A 106 11.22 9.63 10.49
N ASP A 107 11.72 8.41 10.31
CA ASP A 107 13.12 8.15 9.93
C ASP A 107 13.53 8.89 8.64
N MET A 108 12.62 8.95 7.66
CA MET A 108 12.80 9.73 6.44
C MET A 108 12.90 11.23 6.71
N LEU A 109 11.99 11.79 7.52
CA LEU A 109 11.98 13.21 7.84
C LEU A 109 13.26 13.62 8.57
N ASP A 110 13.73 12.79 9.50
CA ASP A 110 14.98 13.00 10.21
C ASP A 110 16.17 13.00 9.26
N ALA A 111 16.29 12.00 8.38
CA ALA A 111 17.37 11.96 7.39
C ALA A 111 17.38 13.17 6.44
N ILE A 112 16.20 13.67 6.05
CA ILE A 112 16.07 14.89 5.24
C ILE A 112 16.51 16.13 6.04
N MET A 113 16.11 16.24 7.31
CA MET A 113 16.53 17.36 8.17
C MET A 113 18.03 17.38 8.38
N GLU A 114 18.64 16.23 8.64
CA GLU A 114 20.09 16.14 8.83
C GLU A 114 20.84 16.50 7.54
N ALA A 115 20.37 16.07 6.36
CA ALA A 115 20.94 16.50 5.08
C ALA A 115 20.89 18.03 4.90
N LYS A 116 19.78 18.67 5.31
CA LYS A 116 19.68 20.14 5.29
C LYS A 116 20.64 20.80 6.27
N ALA A 117 20.81 20.22 7.46
CA ALA A 117 21.77 20.71 8.46
C ALA A 117 23.22 20.65 7.96
N ASP A 118 23.54 19.65 7.14
CA ASP A 118 24.85 19.49 6.48
C ASP A 118 25.01 20.35 5.22
N GLY A 119 24.03 21.21 4.91
CA GLY A 119 24.11 22.20 3.83
C GLY A 119 23.53 21.76 2.49
N ALA A 120 22.85 20.60 2.42
CA ALA A 120 22.20 20.16 1.20
C ALA A 120 21.16 21.19 0.73
N THR A 121 21.23 21.53 -0.55
CA THR A 121 20.31 22.47 -1.19
C THR A 121 18.96 21.81 -1.48
N ASP A 122 17.92 22.62 -1.65
CA ASP A 122 16.60 22.12 -2.05
C ASP A 122 16.60 21.43 -3.43
N LEU A 123 17.57 21.76 -4.29
CA LEU A 123 17.75 21.11 -5.59
C LEU A 123 18.29 19.69 -5.43
N GLU A 124 19.27 19.49 -4.54
CA GLU A 124 19.81 18.15 -4.23
C GLU A 124 18.77 17.27 -3.54
N LEU A 125 17.92 17.86 -2.70
CA LEU A 125 16.84 17.15 -2.00
C LEU A 125 15.56 16.97 -2.83
N ALA A 126 15.53 17.42 -4.10
CA ALA A 126 14.31 17.41 -4.91
C ALA A 126 13.70 16.00 -5.05
N GLU A 127 14.53 14.96 -5.20
CA GLU A 127 14.10 13.57 -5.25
C GLU A 127 13.50 13.11 -3.91
N ALA A 128 14.21 13.35 -2.81
CA ALA A 128 13.76 13.00 -1.47
C ALA A 128 12.41 13.68 -1.13
N TYR A 129 12.22 14.94 -1.53
CA TYR A 129 10.96 15.66 -1.34
C TYR A 129 9.79 15.10 -2.17
N GLU A 130 10.04 14.61 -3.38
CA GLU A 130 8.98 13.96 -4.19
C GLU A 130 8.57 12.62 -3.57
N LEU A 131 9.53 11.83 -3.11
CA LEU A 131 9.28 10.57 -2.42
C LEU A 131 8.57 10.81 -1.07
N GLN A 132 8.98 11.83 -0.31
CA GLN A 132 8.29 12.26 0.90
C GLN A 132 6.81 12.56 0.63
N ARG A 133 6.49 13.32 -0.42
CA ARG A 133 5.09 13.61 -0.78
C ARG A 133 4.28 12.34 -1.02
N LYS A 134 4.85 11.40 -1.77
CA LYS A 134 4.19 10.12 -2.09
C LYS A 134 3.97 9.28 -0.85
N ALA A 135 4.97 9.19 0.03
CA ALA A 135 4.91 8.41 1.26
C ALA A 135 3.85 8.95 2.22
N MET A 136 3.90 10.25 2.50
CA MET A 136 2.99 10.91 3.44
C MET A 136 1.54 10.88 2.96
N TRP A 137 1.31 11.10 1.65
CA TRP A 137 -0.03 11.03 1.07
C TRP A 137 -0.68 9.66 1.31
N ARG A 138 0.10 8.58 1.18
CA ARG A 138 -0.40 7.20 1.34
C ARG A 138 -0.71 6.83 2.77
N LEU A 139 0.18 7.20 3.70
CA LEU A 139 -0.07 6.98 5.11
C LEU A 139 -1.33 7.73 5.54
N ASP A 140 -1.43 9.00 5.16
CA ASP A 140 -2.57 9.85 5.51
C ASP A 140 -3.89 9.36 4.90
N TYR A 141 -3.85 8.79 3.68
CA TYR A 141 -5.02 8.21 3.02
C TYR A 141 -5.63 7.06 3.85
N ILE A 142 -4.78 6.20 4.44
CA ILE A 142 -5.24 5.08 5.27
C ILE A 142 -5.53 5.50 6.70
N SER A 143 -4.73 6.39 7.31
CA SER A 143 -5.01 6.87 8.67
C SER A 143 -6.28 7.71 8.77
N SER A 144 -6.70 8.31 7.66
CA SER A 144 -7.99 9.04 7.55
C SER A 144 -9.21 8.11 7.40
N GLU A 145 -9.00 6.80 7.35
CA GLU A 145 -10.04 5.79 7.23
C GLU A 145 -10.27 5.08 8.58
N ASN A 146 -11.45 5.28 9.16
CA ASN A 146 -11.71 4.85 10.54
C ASN A 146 -12.03 3.35 10.72
N SER A 147 -12.21 2.56 9.64
CA SER A 147 -12.47 1.12 9.75
C SER A 147 -11.22 0.29 10.01
N ARG A 148 -10.03 0.92 9.96
CA ARG A 148 -8.72 0.27 10.08
C ARG A 148 -8.59 -0.86 9.05
N GLY A 149 -8.90 -0.56 7.80
CA GLY A 149 -8.70 -1.49 6.69
C GLY A 149 -9.77 -2.55 6.53
N PHE A 150 -10.78 -2.67 7.42
CA PHE A 150 -11.85 -3.66 7.25
C PHE A 150 -12.58 -3.52 5.90
N HIS A 151 -12.78 -2.29 5.43
CA HIS A 151 -13.45 -2.05 4.16
C HIS A 151 -12.69 -2.60 2.94
N ALA A 152 -11.35 -2.57 2.95
CA ALA A 152 -10.49 -3.13 1.91
C ALA A 152 -9.08 -3.40 2.44
N ASP A 153 -8.90 -4.55 3.08
CA ASP A 153 -7.72 -4.91 3.89
C ASP A 153 -6.44 -5.02 3.04
N GLN A 154 -6.51 -5.72 1.91
CA GLN A 154 -5.38 -5.89 1.00
C GLN A 154 -4.98 -4.58 0.34
N GLU A 155 -5.95 -3.72 0.01
CA GLU A 155 -5.66 -2.41 -0.57
C GLU A 155 -5.02 -1.47 0.47
N ALA A 156 -5.51 -1.49 1.71
CA ALA A 156 -4.87 -0.79 2.81
C ALA A 156 -3.42 -1.25 3.01
N ALA A 157 -3.18 -2.57 3.02
CA ALA A 157 -1.84 -3.14 3.15
C ALA A 157 -0.92 -2.73 1.98
N ARG A 158 -1.41 -2.74 0.74
CA ARG A 158 -0.65 -2.28 -0.44
C ARG A 158 -0.25 -0.82 -0.33
N ILE A 159 -1.19 0.06 0.02
CA ILE A 159 -0.95 1.51 0.14
C ILE A 159 0.05 1.80 1.27
N LEU A 160 -0.06 1.12 2.41
CA LEU A 160 0.88 1.24 3.53
C LEU A 160 2.27 0.68 3.17
N GLY A 161 2.33 -0.43 2.43
CA GLY A 161 3.58 -0.98 1.90
C GLY A 161 4.31 0.01 0.98
N GLU A 162 3.58 0.65 0.07
CA GLU A 162 4.13 1.73 -0.77
C GLU A 162 4.56 2.95 0.06
N SER A 163 3.82 3.30 1.12
CA SER A 163 4.22 4.38 2.03
C SER A 163 5.57 4.09 2.67
N ILE A 164 5.75 2.88 3.21
CA ILE A 164 7.01 2.42 3.80
C ILE A 164 8.14 2.46 2.75
N ASP A 165 7.91 1.90 1.56
CA ASP A 165 8.90 1.85 0.48
C ASP A 165 9.37 3.25 0.08
N TYR A 166 8.43 4.17 -0.21
CA TYR A 166 8.80 5.54 -0.57
C TYR A 166 9.49 6.29 0.57
N SER A 167 9.10 6.04 1.83
CA SER A 167 9.83 6.58 2.97
C SER A 167 11.28 6.09 3.02
N ARG A 168 11.52 4.79 2.83
CA ARG A 168 12.88 4.23 2.84
C ARG A 168 13.71 4.69 1.64
N GLN A 169 13.12 4.84 0.47
CA GLN A 169 13.81 5.42 -0.70
C GLN A 169 14.20 6.88 -0.46
N ALA A 170 13.29 7.69 0.11
CA ALA A 170 13.57 9.09 0.45
C ALA A 170 14.67 9.21 1.51
N GLN A 171 14.61 8.36 2.54
CA GLN A 171 15.64 8.27 3.57
C GLN A 171 17.01 7.95 2.95
N ALA A 172 17.07 6.92 2.09
CA ALA A 172 18.31 6.53 1.42
C ALA A 172 18.85 7.61 0.47
N ALA A 173 17.98 8.36 -0.22
CA ALA A 173 18.37 9.49 -1.05
C ALA A 173 18.99 10.62 -0.21
N ALA A 174 18.36 10.97 0.92
CA ALA A 174 18.88 12.00 1.83
C ALA A 174 20.22 11.59 2.47
N ILE A 175 20.39 10.33 2.83
CA ILE A 175 21.67 9.80 3.34
C ILE A 175 22.75 9.85 2.26
N ARG A 176 22.43 9.47 1.01
CA ARG A 176 23.40 9.47 -0.11
C ARG A 176 24.00 10.85 -0.40
N ILE A 177 23.24 11.93 -0.23
CA ILE A 177 23.75 13.30 -0.43
C ILE A 177 24.89 13.62 0.55
N ARG A 178 24.85 13.06 1.75
CA ARG A 178 25.87 13.26 2.79
C ARG A 178 26.98 12.22 2.77
N ALA A 179 26.80 11.12 2.04
CA ALA A 179 27.75 10.03 2.01
C ALA A 179 28.99 10.43 1.19
N PRO A 180 30.19 9.94 1.57
CA PRO A 180 31.38 10.09 0.73
C PRO A 180 31.18 9.34 -0.61
N GLU A 181 32.01 9.68 -1.60
CA GLU A 181 31.98 9.02 -2.91
C GLU A 181 32.14 7.50 -2.76
N PRO A 182 31.24 6.69 -3.35
CA PRO A 182 31.29 5.25 -3.21
C PRO A 182 32.52 4.66 -3.92
N PRO A 183 33.17 3.64 -3.36
CA PRO A 183 34.29 2.97 -4.02
C PRO A 183 33.84 2.23 -5.28
N SER A 184 34.74 2.08 -6.26
CA SER A 184 34.48 1.27 -7.46
C SER A 184 34.25 -0.20 -7.09
N ILE A 185 33.21 -0.80 -7.68
CA ILE A 185 32.85 -2.21 -7.49
C ILE A 185 33.37 -3.13 -8.60
N GLU A 186 34.10 -2.60 -9.59
CA GLU A 186 34.54 -3.37 -10.78
C GLU A 186 35.44 -4.56 -10.44
N HIS A 187 36.15 -4.47 -9.31
CA HIS A 187 37.09 -5.50 -8.85
C HIS A 187 36.43 -6.55 -7.94
N LEU A 188 35.14 -6.42 -7.64
CA LEU A 188 34.45 -7.38 -6.78
C LEU A 188 34.16 -8.67 -7.56
N PRO A 189 34.44 -9.85 -6.99
CA PRO A 189 34.17 -11.11 -7.66
C PRO A 189 32.66 -11.31 -7.83
N VAL A 190 32.22 -11.47 -9.08
CA VAL A 190 30.83 -11.82 -9.41
C VAL A 190 30.75 -13.31 -9.68
N THR A 191 30.11 -14.04 -8.76
CA THR A 191 29.83 -15.47 -8.98
C THR A 191 28.53 -15.60 -9.78
N PRO A 192 28.51 -16.32 -10.91
CA PRO A 192 27.27 -16.54 -11.66
C PRO A 192 26.19 -17.18 -10.79
N ILE A 193 24.93 -16.76 -10.98
CA ILE A 193 23.80 -17.35 -10.26
C ILE A 193 23.61 -18.78 -10.76
N GLU A 194 23.91 -19.75 -9.88
CA GLU A 194 23.63 -21.16 -10.15
C GLU A 194 22.17 -21.48 -9.83
N GLY A 195 21.36 -21.70 -10.88
CA GLY A 195 19.99 -22.16 -10.71
C GLY A 195 19.94 -23.57 -10.11
N VAL A 196 19.11 -23.78 -9.09
CA VAL A 196 18.88 -25.10 -8.46
C VAL A 196 18.06 -26.06 -9.33
N THR A 197 17.51 -25.59 -10.45
CA THR A 197 16.88 -26.42 -11.48
C THR A 197 17.95 -27.10 -12.33
N ARG A 198 18.00 -28.44 -12.33
CA ARG A 198 18.91 -29.22 -13.20
C ARG A 198 18.68 -28.82 -14.67
N ASN A 199 19.64 -28.10 -15.25
CA ASN A 199 19.63 -27.75 -16.66
C ASN A 199 19.85 -29.01 -17.52
N ALA A 200 18.75 -29.61 -18.00
CA ALA A 200 18.80 -30.52 -19.13
C ALA A 200 19.01 -29.73 -20.44
N ARG A 201 20.19 -29.13 -20.60
CA ARG A 201 20.77 -28.68 -21.88
C ARG A 201 22.17 -28.12 -21.66
N GLN A 202 23.11 -29.02 -21.42
CA GLN A 202 24.44 -28.83 -21.99
C GLN A 202 24.32 -29.35 -23.44
N THR A 203 24.28 -28.44 -24.41
CA THR A 203 24.44 -28.83 -25.81
C THR A 203 25.94 -28.99 -26.09
N PRO A 204 26.43 -30.18 -26.45
CA PRO A 204 27.75 -30.30 -27.05
C PRO A 204 27.70 -29.70 -28.46
N ASP A 205 28.72 -28.89 -28.75
CA ASP A 205 29.23 -28.48 -30.06
C ASP A 205 28.35 -28.84 -31.29
N GLN A 206 27.77 -27.83 -31.93
CA GLN A 206 27.24 -27.97 -33.30
C GLN A 206 27.73 -26.84 -34.19
N PRO A 207 28.34 -27.15 -35.36
CA PRO A 207 28.80 -26.14 -36.29
C PRO A 207 27.61 -25.49 -37.02
N SER A 208 27.82 -24.23 -37.41
CA SER A 208 26.84 -23.32 -37.99
C SER A 208 26.05 -23.91 -39.17
N ARG A 209 24.72 -24.01 -39.02
CA ARG A 209 23.79 -24.16 -40.16
C ARG A 209 22.55 -23.28 -40.01
N ASN A 210 22.60 -22.22 -40.83
CA ASN A 210 21.54 -21.42 -41.46
C ASN A 210 20.20 -21.19 -40.71
N LEU A 211 19.98 -19.92 -40.35
CA LEU A 211 18.69 -19.36 -39.95
C LEU A 211 17.73 -19.32 -41.14
N GLU A 212 16.92 -20.35 -41.35
CA GLU A 212 15.68 -20.24 -42.15
C GLU A 212 14.82 -21.49 -41.98
N ALA A 213 14.02 -21.56 -40.90
CA ALA A 213 12.74 -22.28 -40.83
C ALA A 213 12.32 -22.47 -39.37
N LYS A 214 11.56 -21.51 -38.82
CA LYS A 214 10.58 -21.75 -37.72
C LYS A 214 9.69 -20.52 -37.47
N ARG A 215 9.15 -19.94 -38.55
CA ARG A 215 7.90 -19.15 -38.49
C ARG A 215 6.74 -20.07 -38.89
N ARG A 216 6.24 -20.84 -37.94
CA ARG A 216 4.88 -21.45 -37.93
C ARG A 216 4.87 -22.43 -36.77
N VAL A 217 4.21 -22.05 -35.68
CA VAL A 217 3.24 -22.82 -34.88
C VAL A 217 2.97 -21.97 -33.63
N TYR A 218 2.26 -20.85 -33.81
CA TYR A 218 1.50 -20.20 -32.74
C TYR A 218 0.18 -19.73 -33.35
N LYS A 219 -0.61 -20.73 -33.74
CA LYS A 219 -2.06 -20.61 -33.81
C LYS A 219 -2.58 -21.90 -33.20
N ARG A 220 -3.35 -21.74 -32.12
CA ARG A 220 -4.41 -22.62 -31.61
C ARG A 220 -4.17 -23.14 -30.18
N CYS A 221 -4.38 -22.25 -29.23
CA CYS A 221 -5.12 -22.56 -28.01
C CYS A 221 -6.21 -21.48 -27.88
N ARG A 222 -7.41 -21.86 -28.31
CA ARG A 222 -8.67 -21.33 -27.79
C ARG A 222 -8.89 -21.96 -26.43
#